data_AF-A0A2M7HR78-F1
#
_entry.id   AF-A0A2M7HR78-F1
#
_cell.length_a   1.000
_cell.length_b   1.000
_cell.length_c   1.000
_cell.angle_alpha   90.00
_cell.angle_beta   90.00
_cell.angle_gamma   90.00
#
_symmetry.space_group_name_H-M   'P 1'
#
loop_
_entity.id
_entity.type
_entity.pdbx_description
1 polymer ?
#
loop_
_entity_poly.entity_id
_entity_poly.type
_entity_poly.pdbx_seq_one_letter_code
_entity_poly.pdbx_strand_id
1 'polypeptide(L)'
;MEKQTINVLRGFIRHLSRIKPELTNSILDSLLHDKRANKLFPYIQFCATLDTTAVTRLILAIEMQQSPIHFYQSLGYGRVHEALSDNDLGKILSLINRQPDGVMVSIEILSMRFHGLRAENAYAPSNEIKELAQQTFLLADFSKENFNGHKDHAMHIVARVALTTPNNYEATRIILERMIEQQPLFNIGNHLPKTMDVLMKSNPKAVLDSLLDEEGNCQERAVTFFKCNQTPSIPLELISEWCGSNPSKRCPIVAEIISPYRKESEVYQLSKEARLLLDISPNTVEVLEKMDITRRPSVISGSHANFLEARLSIYVELENFGDSKVQQWASLKKASLRSWIGAERKWEEERARNTDERFE
;
A
#
# COMPACT_ATOMS: atom_id res chain seq x y z
N MET A 1 2.61 8.17 39.75
CA MET A 1 1.33 8.06 40.49
C MET A 1 0.10 8.07 39.57
N GLU A 2 0.02 8.91 38.51
CA GLU A 2 -1.20 9.01 37.67
C GLU A 2 -1.63 7.71 36.95
N LYS A 3 -0.70 6.92 36.39
CA LYS A 3 -1.04 5.68 35.66
C LYS A 3 -1.69 4.60 36.54
N GLN A 4 -1.26 4.46 37.80
CA GLN A 4 -1.82 3.46 38.72
C GLN A 4 -3.25 3.85 39.13
N THR A 5 -3.49 5.13 39.42
CA THR A 5 -4.82 5.65 39.76
C THR A 5 -5.81 5.46 38.62
N ILE A 6 -5.38 5.70 37.37
CA ILE A 6 -6.23 5.49 36.18
C ILE A 6 -6.60 4.01 36.04
N ASN A 7 -5.65 3.07 36.21
CA ASN A 7 -5.95 1.64 36.10
C ASN A 7 -6.92 1.14 37.19
N VAL A 8 -6.78 1.64 38.42
CA VAL A 8 -7.74 1.34 39.51
C VAL A 8 -9.14 1.87 39.16
N LEU A 9 -9.23 3.10 38.64
CA LEU A 9 -10.50 3.70 38.22
C LEU A 9 -11.16 2.89 37.09
N ARG A 10 -10.38 2.44 36.10
CA ARG A 10 -10.88 1.57 35.02
C ARG A 10 -11.46 0.26 35.54
N GLY A 11 -10.75 -0.39 36.47
CA GLY A 11 -11.21 -1.62 37.11
C GLY A 11 -12.50 -1.40 37.91
N PHE A 12 -12.56 -0.31 38.68
CA PHE A 12 -13.72 0.07 39.47
C PHE A 12 -14.96 0.32 38.60
N ILE A 13 -14.84 1.16 37.56
CA ILE A 13 -15.95 1.48 36.65
C ILE A 13 -16.42 0.24 35.90
N ARG A 14 -15.50 -0.62 35.44
CA ARG A 14 -15.85 -1.88 34.78
C ARG A 14 -16.65 -2.81 35.69
N HIS A 15 -16.25 -2.93 36.95
CA HIS A 15 -16.99 -3.72 37.92
C HIS A 15 -18.36 -3.09 38.21
N LEU A 16 -18.40 -1.78 38.46
CA LEU A 16 -19.61 -1.04 38.79
C LEU A 16 -20.65 -1.10 37.65
N SER A 17 -20.21 -0.99 36.41
CA SER A 17 -21.06 -1.09 35.22
C SER A 17 -21.83 -2.41 35.13
N ARG A 18 -21.31 -3.49 35.74
CA ARG A 18 -21.95 -4.81 35.75
C ARG A 18 -22.95 -4.98 36.89
N ILE A 19 -22.71 -4.34 38.04
CA ILE A 19 -23.50 -4.54 39.26
C ILE A 19 -24.49 -3.39 39.54
N LYS A 20 -24.21 -2.18 39.06
CA LYS A 20 -24.98 -0.94 39.30
C LYS A 20 -24.90 -0.02 38.06
N PRO A 21 -25.58 -0.36 36.96
CA PRO A 21 -25.53 0.41 35.71
C PRO A 21 -26.04 1.84 35.88
N GLU A 22 -27.12 2.06 36.63
CA GLU A 22 -27.68 3.41 36.87
C GLU A 22 -26.69 4.34 37.58
N LEU A 23 -26.03 3.84 38.63
CA LEU A 23 -25.00 4.61 39.33
C LEU A 23 -23.79 4.89 38.42
N THR A 24 -23.42 3.92 37.59
CA THR A 24 -22.33 4.09 36.60
C THR A 24 -22.68 5.19 35.59
N ASN A 25 -23.91 5.20 35.07
CA ASN A 25 -24.37 6.23 34.16
C ASN A 25 -24.36 7.61 34.79
N SER A 26 -24.90 7.76 36.01
CA SER A 26 -24.87 9.04 36.73
C SER A 26 -23.45 9.57 36.98
N ILE A 27 -22.49 8.67 37.29
CA ILE A 27 -21.07 9.03 37.43
C ILE A 27 -20.50 9.50 36.09
N LEU A 28 -20.76 8.77 35.00
CA LEU A 28 -20.26 9.12 33.68
C LEU A 28 -20.86 10.44 33.14
N ASP A 29 -22.14 10.69 33.40
CA ASP A 29 -22.80 11.96 33.07
C ASP A 29 -22.17 13.13 33.85
N SER A 30 -21.87 12.92 35.14
CA SER A 30 -21.19 13.92 35.96
C SER A 30 -19.76 14.18 35.49
N LEU A 31 -19.02 13.12 35.11
CA LEU A 31 -17.66 13.22 34.58
C LEU A 31 -17.58 13.97 33.26
N LEU A 32 -18.60 13.86 32.42
CA LEU A 32 -18.67 14.55 31.13
C LEU A 32 -18.63 16.08 31.30
N HIS A 33 -19.27 16.60 32.36
CA HIS A 33 -19.35 18.04 32.63
C HIS A 33 -18.27 18.56 33.58
N ASP A 34 -17.45 17.69 34.16
CA ASP A 34 -16.35 18.08 35.03
C ASP A 34 -15.15 18.64 34.23
N LYS A 35 -14.78 19.89 34.49
CA LYS A 35 -13.72 20.61 33.73
C LYS A 35 -12.33 19.97 33.79
N ARG A 36 -12.07 19.09 34.77
CA ARG A 36 -10.76 18.43 34.93
C ARG A 36 -10.80 17.00 34.39
N ALA A 37 -11.86 16.27 34.71
CA ALA A 37 -11.97 14.85 34.40
C ALA A 37 -12.50 14.58 32.98
N ASN A 38 -13.23 15.53 32.37
CA ASN A 38 -13.77 15.37 31.03
C ASN A 38 -12.71 15.14 29.96
N LYS A 39 -11.44 15.49 30.21
CA LYS A 39 -10.30 15.22 29.32
C LYS A 39 -9.98 13.75 29.19
N LEU A 40 -10.25 12.95 30.22
CA LEU A 40 -10.02 11.50 30.28
C LEU A 40 -11.31 10.70 30.01
N PHE A 41 -12.40 11.39 29.69
CA PHE A 41 -13.72 10.80 29.58
C PHE A 41 -13.77 9.57 28.67
N PRO A 42 -13.19 9.56 27.44
CA PRO A 42 -13.23 8.39 26.56
C PRO A 42 -12.65 7.13 27.23
N TYR A 43 -11.49 7.24 27.88
CA TYR A 43 -10.86 6.11 28.56
C TYR A 43 -11.74 5.51 29.66
N ILE A 44 -12.49 6.34 30.36
CA ILE A 44 -13.37 5.91 31.45
C ILE A 44 -14.66 5.31 30.87
N GLN A 45 -15.28 5.98 29.89
CA GLN A 45 -16.50 5.51 29.22
C GLN A 45 -16.32 4.13 28.59
N PHE A 46 -15.18 3.87 27.94
CA PHE A 46 -14.89 2.56 27.32
C PHE A 46 -14.62 1.44 28.33
N CYS A 47 -14.57 1.73 29.63
CA CYS A 47 -14.53 0.70 30.66
C CYS A 47 -15.92 0.22 31.09
N ALA A 48 -16.97 0.98 30.77
CA ALA A 48 -18.35 0.63 31.03
C ALA A 48 -19.01 -0.03 29.80
N THR A 49 -20.23 -0.54 29.99
CA THR A 49 -21.05 -1.08 28.90
C THR A 49 -21.32 0.01 27.85
N LEU A 50 -21.19 -0.33 26.57
CA LEU A 50 -21.54 0.55 25.45
C LEU A 50 -22.95 0.24 24.96
N ASP A 51 -23.93 0.85 25.63
CA ASP A 51 -25.33 0.86 25.21
C ASP A 51 -25.67 2.17 24.45
N THR A 52 -26.95 2.35 24.11
CA THR A 52 -27.43 3.56 23.43
C THR A 52 -27.11 4.84 24.21
N THR A 53 -27.20 4.80 25.55
CA THR A 53 -26.87 5.94 26.42
C THR A 53 -25.40 6.29 26.34
N ALA A 54 -24.52 5.29 26.34
CA ALA A 54 -23.09 5.48 26.15
C ALA A 54 -22.76 6.09 24.78
N VAL A 55 -23.45 5.68 23.71
CA VAL A 55 -23.29 6.27 22.37
C VAL A 55 -23.70 7.74 22.36
N THR A 56 -24.86 8.09 22.93
CA THR A 56 -25.28 9.49 23.07
C THR A 56 -24.25 10.32 23.85
N ARG A 57 -23.73 9.77 24.94
CA ARG A 57 -22.72 10.43 25.78
C ARG A 57 -21.40 10.64 25.02
N LEU A 58 -20.97 9.66 24.23
CA LEU A 58 -19.76 9.75 23.39
C LEU A 58 -19.91 10.81 22.30
N ILE A 59 -21.06 10.85 21.62
CA ILE A 59 -21.35 11.88 20.61
C ILE A 59 -21.23 13.28 21.23
N LEU A 60 -21.89 13.50 22.37
CA LEU A 60 -21.81 14.78 23.08
C LEU A 60 -20.37 15.11 23.51
N ALA A 61 -19.61 14.13 24.01
CA ALA A 61 -18.22 14.33 24.41
C ALA A 61 -17.31 14.73 23.23
N ILE A 62 -17.56 14.17 22.05
CA ILE A 62 -16.84 14.51 20.83
C ILE A 62 -17.21 15.94 20.41
N GLU A 63 -18.49 16.29 20.38
CA GLU A 63 -18.97 17.63 20.03
C GLU A 63 -18.44 18.73 20.98
N MET A 64 -18.30 18.42 22.27
CA MET A 64 -17.74 19.33 23.26
C MET A 64 -16.23 19.59 23.09
N GLN A 65 -15.51 18.74 22.34
CA GLN A 65 -14.07 18.86 22.02
C GLN A 65 -13.17 19.07 23.26
N GLN A 66 -13.54 18.52 24.41
CA GLN A 66 -12.78 18.68 25.67
C GLN A 66 -11.69 17.62 25.85
N SER A 67 -11.89 16.44 25.28
CA SER A 67 -10.92 15.36 25.29
C SER A 67 -9.99 15.45 24.07
N PRO A 68 -8.67 15.23 24.23
CA PRO A 68 -7.78 15.05 23.10
C PRO A 68 -8.27 13.93 22.18
N ILE A 69 -8.35 14.19 20.87
CA ILE A 69 -8.97 13.26 19.92
C ILE A 69 -8.33 11.87 19.90
N HIS A 70 -7.01 11.79 20.13
CA HIS A 70 -6.28 10.51 20.17
C HIS A 70 -6.73 9.60 21.32
N PHE A 71 -7.37 10.11 22.37
CA PHE A 71 -7.92 9.26 23.43
C PHE A 71 -9.05 8.35 22.92
N TYR A 72 -9.75 8.74 21.85
CA TYR A 72 -10.79 7.92 21.24
C TYR A 72 -10.23 6.68 20.51
N GLN A 73 -8.91 6.61 20.23
CA GLN A 73 -8.27 5.40 19.68
C GLN A 73 -8.50 4.17 20.57
N SER A 74 -8.72 4.38 21.87
CA SER A 74 -9.04 3.31 22.82
C SER A 74 -10.35 2.57 22.53
N LEU A 75 -11.22 3.09 21.66
CA LEU A 75 -12.35 2.35 21.09
C LEU A 75 -11.89 1.18 20.20
N GLY A 76 -10.81 1.38 19.44
CA GLY A 76 -10.21 0.34 18.59
C GLY A 76 -9.51 -0.74 19.42
N TYR A 77 -8.77 -0.34 20.45
CA TYR A 77 -8.01 -1.26 21.29
C TYR A 77 -8.90 -2.07 22.25
N GLY A 78 -8.54 -3.34 22.48
CA GLY A 78 -9.25 -4.20 23.44
C GLY A 78 -10.66 -4.62 23.00
N ARG A 79 -10.97 -4.53 21.69
CA ARG A 79 -12.22 -5.01 21.08
C ARG A 79 -13.50 -4.28 21.55
N VAL A 80 -13.36 -3.09 22.14
CA VAL A 80 -14.50 -2.30 22.65
C VAL A 80 -15.47 -1.95 21.53
N HIS A 81 -14.96 -1.64 20.34
CA HIS A 81 -15.75 -1.36 19.15
C HIS A 81 -16.70 -2.50 18.75
N GLU A 82 -16.46 -3.76 19.13
CA GLU A 82 -17.33 -4.90 18.77
C GLU A 82 -18.70 -4.85 19.44
N ALA A 83 -18.83 -4.12 20.55
CA ALA A 83 -20.12 -3.90 21.20
C ALA A 83 -21.05 -2.96 20.42
N LEU A 84 -20.50 -2.20 19.45
CA LEU A 84 -21.26 -1.23 18.66
C LEU A 84 -21.74 -1.82 17.33
N SER A 85 -22.95 -1.42 16.95
CA SER A 85 -23.45 -1.58 15.58
C SER A 85 -22.60 -0.77 14.60
N ASP A 86 -22.58 -1.18 13.32
CA ASP A 86 -21.90 -0.41 12.26
C ASP A 86 -22.46 1.02 12.15
N ASN A 87 -23.77 1.19 12.38
CA ASN A 87 -24.42 2.50 12.37
C ASN A 87 -23.92 3.41 13.51
N ASP A 88 -23.89 2.91 14.75
CA ASP A 88 -23.47 3.73 15.89
C ASP A 88 -21.98 4.02 15.88
N LEU A 89 -21.16 3.03 15.49
CA LEU A 89 -19.74 3.26 15.22
C LEU A 89 -19.57 4.30 14.11
N GLY A 90 -20.37 4.21 13.05
CA GLY A 90 -20.32 5.14 11.93
C GLY A 90 -20.62 6.59 12.32
N LYS A 91 -21.63 6.82 13.16
CA LYS A 91 -21.94 8.16 13.71
C LYS A 91 -20.78 8.74 14.50
N ILE A 92 -20.18 7.93 15.39
CA ILE A 92 -19.03 8.34 16.21
C ILE A 92 -17.84 8.70 15.32
N LEU A 93 -17.46 7.83 14.39
CA LEU A 93 -16.31 8.03 13.51
C LEU A 93 -16.49 9.21 12.55
N SER A 94 -17.72 9.47 12.10
CA SER A 94 -18.04 10.64 11.27
C SER A 94 -17.78 11.96 12.00
N LEU A 95 -18.07 12.01 13.31
CA LEU A 95 -17.76 13.18 14.14
C LEU A 95 -16.26 13.30 14.44
N ILE A 96 -15.59 12.17 14.69
CA ILE A 96 -14.13 12.15 14.87
C ILE A 96 -13.42 12.68 13.62
N ASN A 97 -13.83 12.25 12.42
CA ASN A 97 -13.23 12.70 11.16
C ASN A 97 -13.30 14.22 10.93
N ARG A 98 -14.27 14.91 11.55
CA ARG A 98 -14.42 16.37 11.45
C ARG A 98 -13.50 17.14 12.39
N GLN A 99 -12.82 16.46 13.32
CA GLN A 99 -11.89 17.09 14.25
C GLN A 99 -10.47 17.16 13.68
N PRO A 100 -9.67 18.16 14.10
CA PRO A 100 -8.23 18.16 13.85
C PRO A 100 -7.60 16.84 14.29
N ASP A 101 -6.77 16.24 13.43
CA ASP A 101 -6.10 14.95 13.65
C ASP A 101 -7.02 13.72 13.82
N GLY A 102 -8.34 13.87 13.66
CA GLY A 102 -9.30 12.80 13.89
C GLY A 102 -9.30 11.70 12.81
N VAL A 103 -8.95 12.03 11.56
CA VAL A 103 -8.97 11.06 10.46
C VAL A 103 -8.08 9.84 10.74
N MET A 104 -6.86 10.05 11.26
CA MET A 104 -5.96 8.94 11.58
C MET A 104 -6.48 8.10 12.77
N VAL A 105 -7.13 8.75 13.74
CA VAL A 105 -7.81 8.06 14.84
C VAL A 105 -8.90 7.13 14.31
N SER A 106 -9.72 7.62 13.37
CA SER A 106 -10.74 6.80 12.71
C SER A 106 -10.14 5.65 11.91
N ILE A 107 -9.05 5.88 11.16
CA ILE A 107 -8.35 4.82 10.42
C ILE A 107 -7.87 3.73 11.38
N GLU A 108 -7.30 4.08 12.53
CA GLU A 108 -6.87 3.09 13.52
C GLU A 108 -8.06 2.30 14.07
N ILE A 109 -9.16 2.95 14.43
CA ILE A 109 -10.36 2.27 14.94
C ILE A 109 -10.96 1.33 13.88
N LEU A 110 -11.09 1.80 12.64
CA LEU A 110 -11.57 0.99 11.52
C LEU A 110 -10.64 -0.18 11.22
N SER A 111 -9.31 0.02 11.31
CA SER A 111 -8.35 -1.06 11.12
C SER A 111 -8.53 -2.17 12.15
N MET A 112 -8.88 -1.83 13.40
CA MET A 112 -9.20 -2.80 14.43
C MET A 112 -10.56 -3.47 14.19
N ARG A 113 -11.58 -2.71 13.77
CA ARG A 113 -12.91 -3.26 13.39
C ARG A 113 -12.84 -4.26 12.25
N PHE A 114 -11.93 -4.04 11.31
CA PHE A 114 -11.73 -4.90 10.13
C PHE A 114 -10.60 -5.91 10.31
N HIS A 115 -9.95 -5.92 11.47
CA HIS A 115 -8.83 -6.80 11.73
C HIS A 115 -9.28 -8.26 11.70
N GLY A 116 -8.53 -9.10 10.97
CA GLY A 116 -8.81 -10.53 10.90
C GLY A 116 -10.06 -10.92 10.11
N LEU A 117 -10.68 -10.00 9.35
CA LEU A 117 -11.80 -10.32 8.44
C LEU A 117 -11.42 -11.45 7.45
N ARG A 118 -12.16 -12.56 7.52
CA ARG A 118 -12.09 -13.73 6.64
C ARG A 118 -13.50 -14.13 6.19
N ALA A 119 -13.59 -14.92 5.12
CA ALA A 119 -14.88 -15.36 4.55
C ALA A 119 -15.77 -16.12 5.55
N GLU A 120 -15.16 -16.79 6.54
CA GLU A 120 -15.85 -17.59 7.56
C GLU A 120 -16.20 -16.79 8.83
N ASN A 121 -15.88 -15.49 8.88
CA ASN A 121 -16.13 -14.69 10.07
C ASN A 121 -17.63 -14.41 10.25
N ALA A 122 -18.08 -14.42 11.51
CA ALA A 122 -19.46 -14.09 11.87
C ALA A 122 -19.83 -12.62 11.59
N TYR A 123 -18.83 -11.73 11.46
CA TYR A 123 -19.02 -10.31 11.17
C TYR A 123 -18.70 -10.01 9.70
N ALA A 124 -19.68 -9.45 9.01
CA ALA A 124 -19.55 -8.88 7.68
C ALA A 124 -19.83 -7.37 7.76
N PRO A 125 -18.89 -6.49 7.33
CA PRO A 125 -19.12 -5.05 7.35
C PRO A 125 -20.32 -4.64 6.49
N SER A 126 -21.19 -3.79 7.05
CA SER A 126 -22.30 -3.19 6.32
C SER A 126 -21.83 -2.26 5.20
N ASN A 127 -22.73 -1.86 4.31
CA ASN A 127 -22.38 -0.91 3.24
C ASN A 127 -22.06 0.48 3.82
N GLU A 128 -22.77 0.89 4.86
CA GLU A 128 -22.60 2.19 5.52
C GLU A 128 -21.19 2.33 6.13
N ILE A 129 -20.67 1.29 6.79
CA ILE A 129 -19.32 1.36 7.37
C ILE A 129 -18.24 1.26 6.29
N LYS A 130 -18.49 0.58 5.17
CA LYS A 130 -17.59 0.56 4.00
C LYS A 130 -17.49 1.94 3.35
N GLU A 131 -18.63 2.60 3.15
CA GLU A 131 -18.70 3.97 2.62
C GLU A 131 -17.99 4.96 3.55
N LEU A 132 -18.22 4.85 4.85
CA LEU A 132 -17.50 5.67 5.82
C LEU A 132 -15.99 5.41 5.81
N ALA A 133 -15.57 4.15 5.68
CA ALA A 133 -14.17 3.81 5.56
C ALA A 133 -13.54 4.44 4.31
N GLN A 134 -14.23 4.41 3.18
CA GLN A 134 -13.79 5.10 1.95
C GLN A 134 -13.71 6.61 2.14
N GLN A 135 -14.74 7.25 2.72
CA GLN A 135 -14.72 8.69 3.01
C GLN A 135 -13.59 9.07 3.97
N THR A 136 -13.38 8.27 5.02
CA THR A 136 -12.28 8.46 5.97
C THR A 136 -10.93 8.39 5.28
N PHE A 137 -10.76 7.40 4.41
CA PHE A 137 -9.51 7.20 3.68
C PHE A 137 -9.26 8.30 2.64
N LEU A 138 -10.31 8.79 1.98
CA LEU A 138 -10.25 9.97 1.12
C LEU A 138 -9.83 11.24 1.86
N LEU A 139 -10.14 11.36 3.15
CA LEU A 139 -9.75 12.50 3.98
C LEU A 139 -8.33 12.39 4.55
N ALA A 140 -7.64 11.26 4.38
CA ALA A 140 -6.32 11.02 4.96
C ALA A 140 -5.31 12.09 4.53
N ASP A 141 -4.56 12.59 5.51
CA ASP A 141 -3.49 13.56 5.31
C ASP A 141 -2.16 12.80 5.18
N PHE A 142 -1.66 12.73 3.95
CA PHE A 142 -0.40 12.08 3.62
C PHE A 142 0.80 13.02 3.81
N SER A 143 0.62 14.31 4.07
CA SER A 143 1.76 15.24 4.22
C SER A 143 2.57 15.01 5.51
N LYS A 144 2.00 14.32 6.50
CA LYS A 144 2.64 14.11 7.80
C LYS A 144 3.80 13.13 7.72
N GLU A 145 5.00 13.57 8.12
CA GLU A 145 6.24 12.78 8.07
C GLU A 145 6.31 11.61 9.07
N ASN A 146 5.22 11.27 9.76
CA ASN A 146 5.21 10.28 10.83
C ASN A 146 4.57 8.95 10.43
N PHE A 147 4.56 8.62 9.13
CA PHE A 147 4.17 7.29 8.65
C PHE A 147 5.23 6.26 9.04
N ASN A 148 4.77 5.17 9.64
CA ASN A 148 5.58 4.03 10.03
C ASN A 148 4.84 2.76 9.65
N GLY A 149 5.48 1.60 9.83
CA GLY A 149 4.88 0.31 9.48
C GLY A 149 3.56 -0.01 10.19
N HIS A 150 3.26 0.61 11.34
CA HIS A 150 1.97 0.45 12.02
C HIS A 150 0.87 1.22 11.30
N LYS A 151 1.11 2.48 10.92
CA LYS A 151 0.14 3.29 10.16
C LYS A 151 -0.11 2.73 8.78
N ASP A 152 0.94 2.33 8.07
CA ASP A 152 0.79 1.65 6.77
C ASP A 152 -0.07 0.38 6.92
N HIS A 153 0.14 -0.40 7.99
CA HIS A 153 -0.68 -1.57 8.24
C HIS A 153 -2.15 -1.23 8.53
N ALA A 154 -2.41 -0.19 9.33
CA ALA A 154 -3.77 0.27 9.60
C ALA A 154 -4.47 0.72 8.31
N MET A 155 -3.79 1.54 7.51
CA MET A 155 -4.28 2.02 6.21
C MET A 155 -4.52 0.88 5.23
N HIS A 156 -3.59 -0.07 5.12
CA HIS A 156 -3.76 -1.30 4.33
C HIS A 156 -5.04 -2.06 4.70
N ILE A 157 -5.31 -2.26 5.99
CA ILE A 157 -6.52 -2.96 6.43
C ILE A 157 -7.78 -2.18 6.03
N VAL A 158 -7.79 -0.86 6.24
CA VAL A 158 -8.93 -0.01 5.89
C VAL A 158 -9.16 0.02 4.38
N ALA A 159 -8.10 0.18 3.59
CA ALA A 159 -8.16 0.19 2.12
C ALA A 159 -8.76 -1.10 1.56
N ARG A 160 -8.44 -2.27 2.13
CA ARG A 160 -9.01 -3.57 1.71
C ARG A 160 -10.52 -3.64 1.81
N VAL A 161 -11.12 -2.84 2.69
CA VAL A 161 -12.58 -2.78 2.87
C VAL A 161 -13.17 -1.61 2.09
N ALA A 162 -12.55 -0.43 2.20
CA ALA A 162 -12.97 0.80 1.54
C ALA A 162 -13.02 0.72 0.01
N LEU A 163 -12.14 -0.09 -0.61
CA LEU A 163 -12.03 -0.22 -2.07
C LEU A 163 -12.87 -1.37 -2.65
N THR A 164 -13.77 -1.94 -1.85
CA THR A 164 -14.75 -2.96 -2.31
C THR A 164 -16.08 -2.34 -2.77
N THR A 165 -16.22 -1.02 -2.70
CA THR A 165 -17.43 -0.30 -3.12
C THR A 165 -17.47 -0.11 -4.65
N PRO A 166 -18.65 0.11 -5.26
CA PRO A 166 -18.78 0.27 -6.71
C PRO A 166 -17.95 1.41 -7.32
N ASN A 167 -17.71 2.48 -6.56
CA ASN A 167 -16.97 3.67 -7.02
C ASN A 167 -15.46 3.60 -6.70
N ASN A 168 -14.88 2.41 -6.65
CA ASN A 168 -13.50 2.23 -6.22
C ASN A 168 -12.45 2.88 -7.16
N TYR A 169 -12.72 3.02 -8.45
CA TYR A 169 -11.82 3.66 -9.42
C TYR A 169 -11.56 5.11 -9.06
N GLU A 170 -12.63 5.89 -8.99
CA GLU A 170 -12.54 7.33 -8.73
C GLU A 170 -11.98 7.62 -7.34
N ALA A 171 -12.37 6.83 -6.33
CA ALA A 171 -11.80 6.94 -5.00
C ALA A 171 -10.29 6.67 -5.01
N THR A 172 -9.85 5.58 -5.67
CA THR A 172 -8.42 5.23 -5.77
C THR A 172 -7.64 6.34 -6.47
N ARG A 173 -8.17 6.89 -7.57
CA ARG A 173 -7.57 8.00 -8.31
C ARG A 173 -7.34 9.22 -7.41
N ILE A 174 -8.38 9.67 -6.69
CA ILE A 174 -8.28 10.83 -5.77
C ILE A 174 -7.28 10.57 -4.64
N ILE A 175 -7.26 9.35 -4.09
CA ILE A 175 -6.31 8.98 -3.04
C ILE A 175 -4.88 9.07 -3.56
N LEU A 176 -4.61 8.48 -4.73
CA LEU A 176 -3.28 8.49 -5.34
C LEU A 176 -2.82 9.92 -5.67
N GLU A 177 -3.70 10.74 -6.24
CA GLU A 177 -3.40 12.16 -6.53
C GLU A 177 -2.97 12.89 -5.26
N ARG A 178 -3.75 12.78 -4.18
CA ARG A 178 -3.40 13.38 -2.89
C ARG A 178 -2.08 12.85 -2.34
N MET A 179 -1.84 11.53 -2.45
CA MET A 179 -0.57 10.94 -2.01
C MET A 179 0.61 11.57 -2.77
N ILE A 180 0.51 11.66 -4.10
CA ILE A 180 1.57 12.18 -4.98
C ILE A 180 1.78 13.68 -4.80
N GLU A 181 0.70 14.45 -4.58
CA GLU A 181 0.76 15.89 -4.29
C GLU A 181 1.43 16.18 -2.94
N GLN A 182 1.19 15.33 -1.94
CA GLN A 182 1.62 15.55 -0.56
C GLN A 182 2.96 14.90 -0.23
N GLN A 183 3.38 13.89 -1.00
CA GLN A 183 4.66 13.21 -0.80
C GLN A 183 5.34 12.82 -2.13
N PRO A 184 6.68 12.85 -2.19
CA PRO A 184 7.41 12.23 -3.28
C PRO A 184 7.09 10.74 -3.40
N LEU A 185 6.96 10.23 -4.63
CA LEU A 185 6.71 8.80 -4.92
C LEU A 185 7.69 7.83 -4.23
N PHE A 186 8.94 8.24 -4.07
CA PHE A 186 9.94 7.48 -3.33
C PHE A 186 9.53 7.27 -1.85
N ASN A 187 9.02 8.31 -1.19
CA ASN A 187 8.56 8.23 0.20
C ASN A 187 7.31 7.38 0.31
N ILE A 188 6.39 7.48 -0.64
CA ILE A 188 5.19 6.63 -0.71
C ILE A 188 5.59 5.15 -0.74
N GLY A 189 6.54 4.78 -1.61
CA GLY A 189 7.04 3.40 -1.70
C GLY A 189 7.64 2.89 -0.39
N ASN A 190 8.41 3.72 0.30
CA ASN A 190 9.08 3.32 1.55
C ASN A 190 8.15 3.33 2.77
N HIS A 191 7.25 4.31 2.87
CA HIS A 191 6.43 4.52 4.06
C HIS A 191 5.08 3.83 3.99
N LEU A 192 4.52 3.63 2.79
CA LEU A 192 3.19 3.06 2.56
C LEU A 192 3.18 1.83 1.63
N PRO A 193 4.15 0.89 1.71
CA PRO A 193 4.23 -0.22 0.77
C PRO A 193 3.00 -1.15 0.81
N LYS A 194 2.45 -1.44 1.99
CA LYS A 194 1.26 -2.33 2.11
C LYS A 194 0.00 -1.65 1.60
N THR A 195 -0.12 -0.35 1.82
CA THR A 195 -1.24 0.45 1.33
C THR A 195 -1.23 0.49 -0.20
N MET A 196 -0.06 0.71 -0.81
CA MET A 196 0.10 0.69 -2.26
C MET A 196 -0.19 -0.69 -2.87
N ASP A 197 0.21 -1.78 -2.22
CA ASP A 197 -0.11 -3.15 -2.67
C ASP A 197 -1.63 -3.37 -2.79
N VAL A 198 -2.41 -2.84 -1.84
CA VAL A 198 -3.87 -2.96 -1.86
C VAL A 198 -4.49 -2.10 -2.95
N LEU A 199 -4.01 -0.87 -3.14
CA LEU A 199 -4.47 0.01 -4.23
C LEU A 199 -4.24 -0.67 -5.58
N MET A 200 -3.05 -1.25 -5.78
CA MET A 200 -2.71 -1.97 -7.01
C MET A 200 -3.58 -3.20 -7.23
N LYS A 201 -3.84 -4.01 -6.19
CA LYS A 201 -4.69 -5.21 -6.34
C LYS A 201 -6.16 -4.88 -6.55
N SER A 202 -6.64 -3.80 -5.94
CA SER A 202 -8.08 -3.46 -5.93
C SER A 202 -8.47 -2.63 -7.15
N ASN A 203 -7.59 -1.74 -7.61
CA ASN A 203 -7.84 -0.92 -8.77
C ASN A 203 -6.57 -0.64 -9.58
N PRO A 204 -6.01 -1.68 -10.24
CA PRO A 204 -4.77 -1.55 -10.98
C PRO A 204 -4.89 -0.54 -12.12
N LYS A 205 -6.06 -0.40 -12.76
CA LYS A 205 -6.30 0.59 -13.82
C LYS A 205 -6.11 2.02 -13.30
N ALA A 206 -6.77 2.40 -12.21
CA ALA A 206 -6.60 3.72 -11.60
C ALA A 206 -5.14 3.98 -11.19
N VAL A 207 -4.44 2.97 -10.69
CA VAL A 207 -3.01 3.10 -10.37
C VAL A 207 -2.17 3.40 -11.61
N LEU A 208 -2.40 2.70 -12.72
CA LEU A 208 -1.70 2.99 -13.97
C LEU A 208 -2.03 4.39 -14.47
N ASP A 209 -3.31 4.77 -14.53
CA ASP A 209 -3.75 6.08 -15.02
C ASP A 209 -3.22 7.25 -14.15
N SER A 210 -3.06 7.05 -12.84
CA SER A 210 -2.53 8.08 -11.92
C SER A 210 -1.01 8.17 -11.89
N LEU A 211 -0.29 7.04 -12.03
CA LEU A 211 1.17 7.01 -11.90
C LEU A 211 1.90 7.15 -13.23
N LEU A 212 1.26 6.73 -14.32
CA LEU A 212 1.88 6.64 -15.63
C LEU A 212 1.16 7.60 -16.58
N ASP A 213 1.80 8.73 -16.83
CA ASP A 213 1.31 9.70 -17.80
C ASP A 213 1.88 9.42 -19.20
N GLU A 214 1.11 9.75 -20.23
CA GLU A 214 1.54 9.62 -21.62
C GLU A 214 2.44 10.80 -22.07
N GLU A 215 2.56 11.82 -21.22
CA GLU A 215 3.39 13.00 -21.38
C GLU A 215 4.78 12.85 -20.72
N GLY A 216 5.00 11.77 -19.95
CA GLY A 216 6.31 11.42 -19.38
C GLY A 216 6.76 12.23 -18.17
N ASN A 217 5.92 13.10 -17.58
CA ASN A 217 6.27 13.93 -16.43
C ASN A 217 6.37 13.13 -15.11
N CYS A 218 5.69 11.98 -15.04
CA CYS A 218 5.66 11.11 -13.86
C CYS A 218 6.45 9.80 -14.06
N GLN A 219 6.85 9.50 -15.30
CA GLN A 219 7.35 8.18 -15.72
C GLN A 219 8.59 7.72 -14.95
N GLU A 220 9.64 8.53 -14.80
CA GLU A 220 10.90 8.08 -14.16
C GLU A 220 10.71 7.68 -12.68
N ARG A 221 9.92 8.47 -11.94
CA ARG A 221 9.62 8.21 -10.52
C ARG A 221 8.68 7.02 -10.36
N ALA A 222 7.67 6.90 -11.23
CA ALA A 222 6.78 5.75 -11.25
C ALA A 222 7.52 4.45 -11.59
N VAL A 223 8.41 4.48 -12.58
CA VAL A 223 9.24 3.32 -12.96
C VAL A 223 10.12 2.87 -11.80
N THR A 224 10.74 3.80 -11.10
CA THR A 224 11.52 3.49 -9.89
C THR A 224 10.64 2.86 -8.82
N PHE A 225 9.43 3.42 -8.60
CA PHE A 225 8.47 2.87 -7.67
C PHE A 225 8.08 1.42 -8.01
N PHE A 226 7.75 1.11 -9.27
CA PHE A 226 7.36 -0.24 -9.67
C PHE A 226 8.52 -1.25 -9.59
N LYS A 227 9.75 -0.82 -9.92
CA LYS A 227 10.94 -1.69 -9.85
C LYS A 227 11.35 -2.02 -8.41
N CYS A 228 11.28 -1.05 -7.51
CA CYS A 228 11.78 -1.22 -6.15
C CYS A 228 10.79 -1.94 -5.22
N ASN A 229 9.48 -1.79 -5.45
CA ASN A 229 8.47 -2.22 -4.46
C ASN A 229 7.94 -3.65 -4.65
N GLN A 230 8.53 -4.46 -5.55
CA GLN A 230 8.03 -5.80 -5.91
C GLN A 230 6.51 -5.80 -6.15
N THR A 231 6.02 -4.74 -6.79
CA THR A 231 4.60 -4.47 -6.96
C THR A 231 3.93 -5.68 -7.62
N PRO A 232 2.73 -6.09 -7.17
CA PRO A 232 2.05 -7.26 -7.74
C PRO A 232 1.96 -7.19 -9.27
N SER A 233 2.18 -8.34 -9.91
CA SER A 233 2.12 -8.50 -11.36
C SER A 233 0.80 -7.93 -11.90
N ILE A 234 0.92 -7.08 -12.91
CA ILE A 234 -0.22 -6.46 -13.60
C ILE A 234 -0.94 -7.57 -14.39
N PRO A 235 -2.26 -7.76 -14.21
CA PRO A 235 -3.00 -8.76 -15.00
C PRO A 235 -2.82 -8.55 -16.50
N LEU A 236 -2.64 -9.64 -17.26
CA LEU A 236 -2.42 -9.58 -18.71
C LEU A 236 -3.58 -8.91 -19.44
N GLU A 237 -4.81 -9.17 -18.98
CA GLU A 237 -6.02 -8.57 -19.52
C GLU A 237 -6.00 -7.05 -19.39
N LEU A 238 -5.51 -6.54 -18.25
CA LEU A 238 -5.38 -5.10 -18.04
C LEU A 238 -4.25 -4.50 -18.87
N ILE A 239 -3.10 -5.19 -19.02
CA ILE A 239 -2.04 -4.73 -19.92
C ILE A 239 -2.62 -4.58 -21.33
N SER A 240 -3.34 -5.60 -21.81
CA SER A 240 -3.96 -5.59 -23.13
C SER A 240 -4.97 -4.44 -23.29
N GLU A 241 -5.87 -4.24 -22.32
CA GLU A 241 -6.88 -3.17 -22.36
C GLU A 241 -6.24 -1.78 -22.29
N TRP A 242 -5.33 -1.58 -21.33
CA TRP A 242 -4.71 -0.28 -21.08
C TRP A 242 -3.83 0.12 -22.25
N CYS A 243 -2.94 -0.77 -22.72
CA CYS A 243 -2.10 -0.52 -23.88
C CYS A 243 -2.92 -0.35 -25.16
N GLY A 244 -4.00 -1.12 -25.34
CA GLY A 244 -4.85 -1.07 -26.53
C GLY A 244 -5.44 0.32 -26.84
N SER A 245 -5.58 1.18 -25.82
CA SER A 245 -6.07 2.56 -25.99
C SER A 245 -5.05 3.48 -26.70
N ASN A 246 -3.76 3.27 -26.49
CA ASN A 246 -2.69 3.99 -27.18
C ASN A 246 -1.40 3.15 -27.25
N PRO A 247 -1.35 2.13 -28.13
CA PRO A 247 -0.28 1.13 -28.11
C PRO A 247 1.12 1.71 -28.28
N SER A 248 1.27 2.74 -29.12
CA SER A 248 2.57 3.38 -29.40
C SER A 248 3.18 4.04 -28.18
N LYS A 249 2.37 4.65 -27.30
CA LYS A 249 2.88 5.30 -26.08
C LYS A 249 2.89 4.37 -24.88
N ARG A 250 1.82 3.59 -24.70
CA ARG A 250 1.60 2.80 -23.48
C ARG A 250 2.41 1.52 -23.44
N CYS A 251 2.67 0.86 -24.57
CA CYS A 251 3.49 -0.37 -24.56
C CYS A 251 4.92 -0.11 -24.07
N PRO A 252 5.63 0.94 -24.56
CA PRO A 252 6.94 1.30 -24.02
C PRO A 252 6.91 1.64 -22.52
N ILE A 253 5.87 2.33 -22.03
CA ILE A 253 5.73 2.65 -20.61
C ILE A 253 5.59 1.38 -19.77
N VAL A 254 4.69 0.45 -20.15
CA VAL A 254 4.52 -0.81 -19.41
C VAL A 254 5.79 -1.66 -19.47
N ALA A 255 6.48 -1.67 -20.61
CA ALA A 255 7.75 -2.37 -20.80
C ALA A 255 8.83 -1.93 -19.80
N GLU A 256 8.83 -0.67 -19.37
CA GLU A 256 9.77 -0.17 -18.38
C GLU A 256 9.49 -0.66 -16.96
N ILE A 257 8.24 -0.96 -16.61
CA ILE A 257 7.83 -1.24 -15.22
C ILE A 257 7.63 -2.72 -14.91
N ILE A 258 7.40 -3.56 -15.92
CA ILE A 258 7.24 -5.00 -15.71
C ILE A 258 8.58 -5.67 -15.39
N SER A 259 8.51 -6.94 -14.97
CA SER A 259 9.66 -7.85 -14.99
C SER A 259 9.64 -8.63 -16.30
N PRO A 260 10.33 -8.16 -17.36
CA PRO A 260 10.21 -8.72 -18.70
C PRO A 260 10.70 -10.17 -18.83
N TYR A 261 11.54 -10.63 -17.89
CA TYR A 261 12.14 -11.96 -17.92
C TYR A 261 11.97 -12.69 -16.61
N ARG A 262 11.79 -14.01 -16.69
CA ARG A 262 11.67 -14.90 -15.53
C ARG A 262 12.70 -16.01 -15.64
N LYS A 263 13.19 -16.48 -14.49
CA LYS A 263 14.12 -17.61 -14.42
C LYS A 263 13.32 -18.88 -14.18
N GLU A 264 13.39 -19.83 -15.11
CA GLU A 264 12.77 -21.16 -15.02
C GLU A 264 13.85 -22.22 -15.18
N SER A 265 14.04 -23.08 -14.17
CA SER A 265 15.01 -24.18 -14.22
C SER A 265 16.41 -23.76 -14.69
N GLU A 266 16.95 -22.68 -14.12
CA GLU A 266 18.25 -22.06 -14.47
C GLU A 266 18.33 -21.33 -15.83
N VAL A 267 17.26 -21.33 -16.62
CA VAL A 267 17.19 -20.62 -17.91
C VAL A 267 16.32 -19.37 -17.78
N TYR A 268 16.76 -18.25 -18.36
CA TYR A 268 15.93 -17.06 -18.43
C TYR A 268 15.05 -17.10 -19.67
N GLN A 269 13.77 -16.80 -19.48
CA GLN A 269 12.76 -16.79 -20.54
C GLN A 269 11.98 -15.49 -20.53
N LEU A 270 11.39 -15.16 -21.69
CA LEU A 270 10.50 -14.02 -21.84
C LEU A 270 9.19 -14.26 -21.06
N SER A 271 8.83 -13.28 -20.22
CA SER A 271 7.58 -13.29 -19.45
C SER A 271 6.35 -13.22 -20.36
N LYS A 272 5.19 -13.62 -19.82
CA LYS A 272 3.91 -13.54 -20.55
C LYS A 272 3.56 -12.08 -20.85
N GLU A 273 3.85 -11.18 -19.92
CA GLU A 273 3.65 -9.74 -20.04
C GLU A 273 4.50 -9.16 -21.17
N ALA A 274 5.79 -9.54 -21.24
CA ALA A 274 6.67 -9.06 -22.29
C ALA A 274 6.28 -9.60 -23.68
N ARG A 275 5.90 -10.87 -23.81
CA ARG A 275 5.37 -11.42 -25.06
C ARG A 275 4.14 -10.64 -25.54
N LEU A 276 3.18 -10.42 -24.65
CA LEU A 276 1.97 -9.67 -24.96
C LEU A 276 2.30 -8.27 -25.49
N LEU A 277 3.25 -7.56 -24.87
CA LEU A 277 3.67 -6.24 -25.33
C LEU A 277 4.32 -6.27 -26.72
N LEU A 278 5.10 -7.31 -27.05
CA LEU A 278 5.66 -7.47 -28.39
C LEU A 278 4.59 -7.78 -29.44
N ASP A 279 3.54 -8.52 -29.06
CA ASP A 279 2.45 -8.88 -29.97
C ASP A 279 1.54 -7.69 -30.31
N ILE A 280 1.27 -6.81 -29.32
CA ILE A 280 0.33 -5.68 -29.49
C ILE A 280 1.01 -4.35 -29.85
N SER A 281 2.32 -4.23 -29.66
CA SER A 281 3.02 -2.97 -29.90
C SER A 281 3.26 -2.72 -31.40
N PRO A 282 2.94 -1.52 -31.92
CA PRO A 282 3.30 -1.13 -33.28
C PRO A 282 4.82 -0.88 -33.44
N ASN A 283 5.53 -0.66 -32.33
CA ASN A 283 6.97 -0.46 -32.29
C ASN A 283 7.63 -1.46 -31.33
N THR A 284 7.83 -2.68 -31.81
CA THR A 284 8.41 -3.79 -31.03
C THR A 284 9.85 -3.51 -30.59
N VAL A 285 10.63 -2.81 -31.42
CA VAL A 285 12.02 -2.45 -31.11
C VAL A 285 12.11 -1.49 -29.92
N GLU A 286 11.25 -0.46 -29.87
CA GLU A 286 11.23 0.48 -28.75
C GLU A 286 10.86 -0.22 -27.43
N VAL A 287 9.86 -1.11 -27.46
CA VAL A 287 9.49 -1.94 -26.31
C VAL A 287 10.68 -2.79 -25.84
N LEU A 288 11.42 -3.41 -26.75
CA LEU A 288 12.61 -4.20 -26.43
C LEU A 288 13.74 -3.36 -25.80
N GLU A 289 13.96 -2.13 -26.28
CA GLU A 289 14.92 -1.20 -25.67
C GLU A 289 14.51 -0.79 -24.25
N LYS A 290 13.21 -0.70 -23.95
CA LYS A 290 12.72 -0.42 -22.58
C LYS A 290 12.87 -1.62 -21.64
N MET A 291 12.84 -2.84 -22.19
CA MET A 291 13.05 -4.09 -21.47
C MET A 291 14.54 -4.44 -21.29
N ASP A 292 15.47 -3.49 -21.44
CA ASP A 292 16.89 -3.81 -21.51
C ASP A 292 17.40 -4.56 -20.27
N ILE A 293 17.82 -5.81 -20.50
CA ILE A 293 18.36 -6.76 -19.53
C ILE A 293 19.70 -6.35 -18.93
N THR A 294 20.36 -5.39 -19.54
CA THR A 294 21.75 -5.04 -19.21
C THR A 294 21.87 -4.17 -17.96
N ARG A 295 20.75 -3.72 -17.39
CA ARG A 295 20.77 -2.99 -16.11
C ARG A 295 21.36 -3.89 -15.02
N ARG A 296 22.60 -3.58 -14.65
CA ARG A 296 23.33 -4.22 -13.54
C ARG A 296 22.46 -4.13 -12.28
N PRO A 297 22.13 -5.24 -11.61
CA PRO A 297 21.53 -5.19 -10.29
C PRO A 297 22.41 -4.37 -9.36
N SER A 298 21.79 -3.60 -8.47
CA SER A 298 22.50 -2.84 -7.44
C SER A 298 23.28 -3.73 -6.47
N VAL A 299 22.93 -5.02 -6.38
CA VAL A 299 23.61 -6.02 -5.54
C VAL A 299 23.73 -7.32 -6.33
N ILE A 300 24.96 -7.74 -6.63
CA ILE A 300 25.27 -9.08 -7.14
C ILE A 300 26.27 -9.71 -6.17
N SER A 301 25.99 -10.93 -5.73
CA SER A 301 27.00 -11.81 -5.14
C SER A 301 27.65 -12.65 -6.26
N GLY A 302 28.98 -12.62 -6.34
CA GLY A 302 29.74 -13.40 -7.34
C GLY A 302 30.00 -12.67 -8.65
N SER A 303 30.22 -13.44 -9.73
CA SER A 303 30.64 -12.93 -11.04
C SER A 303 29.48 -12.26 -11.79
N HIS A 304 29.70 -11.01 -12.19
CA HIS A 304 28.81 -10.27 -13.07
C HIS A 304 28.80 -10.86 -14.48
N ALA A 305 29.93 -11.42 -14.95
CA ALA A 305 29.95 -12.12 -16.22
C ALA A 305 29.01 -13.34 -16.24
N ASN A 306 29.00 -14.15 -15.18
CA ASN A 306 28.08 -15.29 -15.07
C ASN A 306 26.61 -14.84 -15.03
N PHE A 307 26.33 -13.72 -14.37
CA PHE A 307 24.98 -13.12 -14.33
C PHE A 307 24.50 -12.69 -15.73
N LEU A 308 25.38 -12.09 -16.54
CA LEU A 308 25.09 -11.69 -17.92
C LEU A 308 24.95 -12.92 -18.83
N GLU A 309 25.81 -13.91 -18.66
CA GLU A 309 25.81 -15.14 -19.46
C GLU A 309 24.52 -15.94 -19.32
N ALA A 310 23.97 -16.05 -18.11
CA ALA A 310 22.68 -16.70 -17.87
C ALA A 310 21.53 -16.11 -18.71
N ARG A 311 21.63 -14.82 -19.07
CA ARG A 311 20.62 -14.09 -19.86
C ARG A 311 20.76 -14.24 -21.37
N LEU A 312 21.83 -14.86 -21.88
CA LEU A 312 21.97 -15.12 -23.31
C LEU A 312 20.82 -15.97 -23.87
N SER A 313 20.24 -16.83 -23.03
CA SER A 313 19.06 -17.65 -23.34
C SER A 313 17.85 -16.83 -23.81
N ILE A 314 17.65 -15.63 -23.23
CA ILE A 314 16.59 -14.69 -23.64
C ILE A 314 16.75 -14.31 -25.10
N TYR A 315 17.96 -13.97 -25.54
CA TYR A 315 18.19 -13.56 -26.92
C TYR A 315 18.07 -14.72 -27.90
N VAL A 316 18.45 -15.94 -27.50
CA VAL A 316 18.20 -17.14 -28.32
C VAL A 316 16.71 -17.32 -28.54
N GLU A 317 15.90 -17.06 -27.52
CA GLU A 317 14.45 -17.09 -27.62
C GLU A 317 13.92 -16.02 -28.59
N LEU A 318 14.38 -14.77 -28.46
CA LEU A 318 13.97 -13.64 -29.30
C LEU A 318 14.45 -13.76 -30.77
N GLU A 319 15.58 -14.43 -31.03
CA GLU A 319 16.06 -14.75 -32.39
C GLU A 319 15.11 -15.70 -33.13
N ASN A 320 14.31 -16.48 -32.40
CA ASN A 320 13.31 -17.39 -32.97
C ASN A 320 11.89 -16.81 -32.93
N PHE A 321 11.75 -15.51 -32.63
CA PHE A 321 10.44 -14.83 -32.55
C PHE A 321 9.81 -14.65 -33.94
N GLY A 322 8.49 -14.52 -34.04
CA GLY A 322 7.80 -14.41 -35.35
C GLY A 322 8.08 -13.12 -36.13
N ASP A 323 8.43 -12.03 -35.45
CA ASP A 323 8.71 -10.71 -36.05
C ASP A 323 10.19 -10.57 -36.44
N SER A 324 10.46 -10.33 -37.73
CA SER A 324 11.82 -10.17 -38.25
C SER A 324 12.59 -9.00 -37.62
N LYS A 325 11.90 -7.94 -37.17
CA LYS A 325 12.53 -6.82 -36.45
C LYS A 325 13.04 -7.26 -35.09
N VAL A 326 12.27 -8.09 -34.38
CA VAL A 326 12.66 -8.67 -33.09
C VAL A 326 13.87 -9.58 -33.26
N GLN A 327 13.87 -10.43 -34.29
CA GLN A 327 14.99 -11.32 -34.60
C GLN A 327 16.30 -10.56 -34.87
N GLN A 328 16.22 -9.50 -35.68
CA GLN A 328 17.37 -8.64 -36.00
C GLN A 328 17.90 -7.93 -34.76
N TRP A 329 17.00 -7.35 -33.97
CA TRP A 329 17.36 -6.69 -32.71
C TRP A 329 18.06 -7.66 -31.74
N ALA A 330 17.51 -8.87 -31.58
CA ALA A 330 18.05 -9.89 -30.70
C ALA A 330 19.45 -10.32 -31.12
N SER A 331 19.67 -10.55 -32.42
CA SER A 331 20.97 -10.92 -32.98
C SER A 331 22.04 -9.87 -32.68
N LEU A 332 21.71 -8.59 -32.89
CA LEU A 332 22.61 -7.47 -32.61
C LEU A 332 22.94 -7.37 -31.11
N LYS A 333 21.93 -7.35 -30.25
CA LYS A 333 22.13 -7.21 -28.80
C LYS A 333 22.84 -8.42 -28.19
N LYS A 334 22.59 -9.64 -28.69
CA LYS A 334 23.32 -10.85 -28.27
C LYS A 334 24.80 -10.77 -28.60
N ALA A 335 25.17 -10.27 -29.78
CA ALA A 335 26.56 -10.06 -30.15
C ALA A 335 27.23 -9.03 -29.23
N SER A 336 26.55 -7.91 -28.95
CA SER A 336 27.02 -6.91 -27.99
C SER A 336 27.18 -7.48 -26.58
N LEU A 337 26.20 -8.26 -26.09
CA LEU A 337 26.25 -8.87 -24.76
C LEU A 337 27.42 -9.86 -24.64
N ARG A 338 27.68 -10.68 -25.67
CA ARG A 338 28.84 -11.60 -25.69
C ARG A 338 30.17 -10.86 -25.58
N SER A 339 30.31 -9.74 -26.29
CA SER A 339 31.50 -8.89 -26.19
C SER A 339 31.68 -8.37 -24.75
N TRP A 340 30.59 -7.90 -24.13
CA TRP A 340 30.64 -7.39 -22.76
C TRP A 340 30.93 -8.48 -21.71
N ILE A 341 30.34 -9.67 -21.85
CA ILE A 341 30.68 -10.83 -20.99
C ILE A 341 32.19 -11.10 -21.04
N GLY A 342 32.78 -11.09 -22.24
CA GLY A 342 34.22 -11.30 -22.41
C GLY A 342 35.06 -10.21 -21.73
N ALA A 343 34.63 -8.94 -21.81
CA ALA A 343 35.30 -7.84 -21.13
C ALA A 343 35.19 -7.94 -19.60
N GLU A 344 34.01 -8.26 -19.07
CA GLU A 344 33.79 -8.37 -17.63
C GLU A 344 34.59 -9.54 -17.03
N ARG A 345 34.67 -10.69 -17.71
CA ARG A 345 35.51 -11.83 -17.26
C ARG A 345 36.98 -11.44 -17.14
N LYS A 346 37.54 -10.80 -18.17
CA LYS A 346 38.93 -10.31 -18.13
C LYS A 346 39.16 -9.36 -16.96
N TRP A 347 38.21 -8.45 -16.74
CA TRP A 347 38.29 -7.48 -15.65
C TRP A 347 38.20 -8.15 -14.27
N GLU A 348 37.36 -9.17 -14.11
CA GLU A 348 37.25 -9.99 -12.89
C GLU A 348 38.52 -10.79 -12.61
N GLU A 349 39.10 -11.43 -13.63
CA GLU A 349 40.36 -12.19 -13.52
C GLU A 349 41.55 -11.30 -13.14
N GLU A 350 41.65 -10.10 -13.74
CA GLU A 350 42.69 -9.13 -13.39
C GLU A 350 42.54 -8.62 -11.95
N ARG A 351 41.32 -8.38 -11.49
CA ARG A 351 41.06 -7.94 -10.12
C ARG A 351 41.35 -9.03 -9.09
N ALA A 352 41.07 -10.30 -9.40
CA ALA A 352 41.43 -11.43 -8.56
C ALA A 352 42.96 -11.54 -8.41
N ARG A 353 43.70 -11.52 -9.53
CA ARG A 353 45.18 -11.54 -9.51
C ARG A 353 45.79 -10.41 -8.68
N ASN A 354 45.34 -9.17 -8.89
CA ASN A 354 45.82 -8.00 -8.14
C ASN A 354 45.49 -8.04 -6.64
N THR A 355 44.47 -8.81 -6.25
CA THR A 355 44.09 -8.97 -4.84
C THR A 355 44.97 -10.04 -4.20
N ASP A 356 45.16 -11.18 -4.87
CA ASP A 356 46.00 -12.29 -4.38
C ASP A 356 47.48 -11.86 -4.24
N GLU A 357 48.02 -11.09 -5.19
CA GLU A 357 49.40 -10.55 -5.13
C GLU A 357 49.65 -9.52 -4.02
N ARG A 358 48.60 -9.03 -3.34
CA ARG A 358 48.73 -8.08 -2.21
C ARG A 358 48.69 -8.76 -0.84
N PHE A 359 48.37 -10.05 -0.79
CA PHE A 359 48.30 -10.83 0.45
C PHE A 359 49.46 -11.85 0.58
N GLU A 360 50.30 -11.99 -0.45
CA GLU A 360 51.66 -12.54 -0.36
C GLU A 360 52.66 -11.43 0.01
#